data_AF-A0A1V4MFW7-F1
#
_entry.id   AF-A0A1V4MFW7-F1
#
_cell.length_a   1.000
_cell.length_b   1.000
_cell.length_c   1.000
_cell.angle_alpha   90.00
_cell.angle_beta   90.00
_cell.angle_gamma   90.00
#
_symmetry.space_group_name_H-M   'P 1'
#
loop_
_entity.id
_entity.type
_entity.pdbx_description
1 polymer ?
#
loop_
_entity_poly.entity_id
_entity_poly.type
_entity_poly.pdbx_seq_one_letter_code
_entity_poly.pdbx_strand_id
1 'polypeptide(L)'
;MSVAVKRKLSGSTDGKGIEVAATATPGTAIHTAVAGTTAGTFDEVWLWAQNNHTEAVTLTVEFGDANTENNIIIEIPSKEGLVPVVPGFLLQNEATVKAFAGTADVITVHGFVNNMADS
;
A
#
# COMPACT_ATOMS: atom_id res chain seq x y z
N MET A 1 -19.19 -3.09 20.26
CA MET A 1 -17.79 -3.35 20.72
C MET A 1 -16.88 -3.18 19.52
N SER A 2 -15.94 -2.24 19.57
CA SER A 2 -15.00 -2.02 18.47
C SER A 2 -13.87 -3.05 18.48
N VAL A 3 -13.52 -3.57 17.31
CA VAL A 3 -12.38 -4.47 17.12
C VAL A 3 -11.42 -3.90 16.08
N ALA A 4 -10.13 -4.17 16.27
CA ALA A 4 -9.08 -3.90 15.29
C ALA A 4 -8.13 -5.09 15.25
N VAL A 5 -8.14 -5.83 14.14
CA VAL A 5 -7.33 -7.04 13.96
C VAL A 5 -6.22 -6.74 12.96
N LYS A 6 -4.97 -6.82 13.41
CA LYS A 6 -3.82 -6.68 12.52
C LYS A 6 -3.73 -7.86 11.55
N ARG A 7 -3.62 -7.57 10.26
CA ARG A 7 -3.54 -8.55 9.16
C ARG A 7 -2.44 -8.14 8.19
N LYS A 8 -1.86 -9.12 7.49
CA LYS A 8 -0.96 -8.84 6.37
C LYS A 8 -1.72 -8.12 5.24
N LEU A 9 -0.99 -7.36 4.42
CA LEU A 9 -1.50 -6.90 3.13
C LEU A 9 -1.97 -8.10 2.30
N SER A 10 -3.07 -7.95 1.57
CA SER A 10 -3.64 -9.07 0.80
C SER A 10 -2.72 -9.51 -0.34
N GLY A 11 -1.96 -8.59 -0.95
CA GLY A 11 -0.94 -8.90 -1.97
C GLY A 11 0.37 -9.49 -1.42
N SER A 12 0.55 -9.51 -0.09
CA SER A 12 1.77 -10.05 0.53
C SER A 12 1.71 -11.57 0.65
N THR A 13 2.78 -12.25 0.25
CA THR A 13 2.98 -13.69 0.50
C THR A 13 3.65 -13.89 1.85
N ASP A 14 2.99 -14.59 2.76
CA ASP A 14 3.50 -14.93 4.11
C ASP A 14 3.98 -13.72 4.94
N GLY A 15 3.44 -12.52 4.68
CA GLY A 15 3.85 -11.29 5.38
C GLY A 15 5.14 -10.66 4.87
N LYS A 16 5.71 -11.17 3.77
CA LYS A 16 6.89 -10.59 3.12
C LYS A 16 6.55 -9.27 2.41
N GLY A 17 7.60 -8.50 2.11
CA GLY A 17 7.47 -7.32 1.25
C GLY A 17 6.99 -7.69 -0.16
N ILE A 18 6.36 -6.71 -0.82
CA ILE A 18 5.84 -6.80 -2.18
C ILE A 18 6.76 -5.97 -3.07
N GLU A 19 7.44 -6.64 -3.99
CA GLU A 19 8.31 -5.98 -4.98
C GLU A 19 7.45 -5.28 -6.04
N VAL A 20 7.77 -4.00 -6.31
CA VAL A 20 7.04 -3.18 -7.28
C VAL A 20 7.65 -3.36 -8.66
N ALA A 21 7.06 -4.27 -9.43
CA ALA A 21 7.47 -4.55 -10.81
C ALA A 21 6.87 -3.56 -11.84
N ALA A 22 5.71 -2.99 -11.55
CA ALA A 22 5.03 -2.08 -12.47
C ALA A 22 5.74 -0.72 -12.56
N THR A 23 5.82 -0.17 -13.77
CA THR A 23 6.41 1.15 -14.04
C THR A 23 5.40 2.20 -14.53
N ALA A 24 4.14 1.80 -14.66
CA ALA A 24 3.02 2.64 -15.03
C ALA A 24 1.72 2.09 -14.44
N THR A 25 0.62 2.83 -14.58
CA THR A 25 -0.72 2.38 -14.23
C THR A 25 -1.22 1.27 -15.19
N PRO A 26 -1.96 0.26 -14.71
CA PRO A 26 -2.22 -0.04 -13.30
C PRO A 26 -0.97 -0.59 -12.60
N GLY A 27 -0.78 -0.21 -11.33
CA GLY A 27 0.36 -0.67 -10.55
C GLY A 27 0.31 -2.14 -10.14
N THR A 28 1.43 -2.61 -9.57
CA THR A 28 1.53 -3.87 -8.82
C THR A 28 0.52 -3.88 -7.67
N ALA A 29 -0.22 -4.98 -7.52
CA ALA A 29 -1.22 -5.11 -6.47
C ALA A 29 -0.57 -5.18 -5.07
N ILE A 30 -0.96 -4.24 -4.19
CA ILE A 30 -0.47 -4.18 -2.80
C ILE A 30 -1.54 -4.73 -1.85
N HIS A 31 -2.77 -4.22 -1.96
CA HIS A 31 -3.88 -4.64 -1.12
C HIS A 31 -5.24 -4.45 -1.80
N THR A 32 -6.23 -5.19 -1.33
CA THR A 32 -7.65 -5.07 -1.65
C THR A 32 -8.36 -4.97 -0.32
N ALA A 33 -9.04 -3.85 -0.10
CA ALA A 33 -9.71 -3.57 1.16
C ALA A 33 -10.91 -4.50 1.39
N VAL A 34 -11.38 -4.54 2.64
CA VAL A 34 -12.59 -5.22 3.06
C VAL A 34 -13.78 -4.90 2.14
N ALA A 35 -14.60 -5.92 1.88
CA ALA A 35 -15.73 -5.79 0.98
C ALA A 35 -16.91 -5.02 1.60
N GLY A 36 -17.67 -4.36 0.73
CA GLY A 36 -18.87 -3.61 1.10
C GLY A 36 -18.61 -2.26 1.75
N THR A 37 -19.70 -1.60 2.12
CA THR A 37 -19.72 -0.22 2.63
C THR A 37 -20.38 -0.11 4.01
N THR A 38 -20.45 -1.23 4.75
CA THR A 38 -21.02 -1.25 6.09
C THR A 38 -20.31 -0.22 6.96
N ALA A 39 -21.06 0.76 7.46
CA ALA A 39 -20.53 1.80 8.32
C ALA A 39 -19.73 1.18 9.49
N GLY A 40 -18.57 1.76 9.78
CA GLY A 40 -17.69 1.25 10.83
C GLY A 40 -16.73 0.14 10.41
N THR A 41 -16.89 -0.45 9.21
CA THR A 41 -16.04 -1.53 8.69
C THR A 41 -15.00 -1.00 7.72
N PHE A 42 -13.74 -0.96 8.12
CA PHE A 42 -12.64 -0.44 7.28
C PHE A 42 -11.37 -1.25 7.44
N ASP A 43 -10.50 -1.19 6.45
CA ASP A 43 -9.09 -1.49 6.63
C ASP A 43 -8.32 -0.18 6.83
N GLU A 44 -7.62 -0.06 7.95
CA GLU A 44 -6.62 0.99 8.17
C GLU A 44 -5.28 0.51 7.60
N VAL A 45 -4.86 1.11 6.49
CA VAL A 45 -3.72 0.67 5.69
C VAL A 45 -2.45 1.40 6.11
N TRP A 46 -1.43 0.62 6.47
CA TRP A 46 -0.10 1.12 6.83
C TRP A 46 0.95 0.61 5.86
N LEU A 47 1.61 1.52 5.13
CA LEU A 47 2.64 1.20 4.14
C LEU A 47 3.96 1.90 4.43
N TRP A 48 5.04 1.15 4.26
CA TRP A 48 6.41 1.63 4.16
C TRP A 48 7.04 1.09 2.88
N ALA A 49 8.04 1.78 2.35
CA ALA A 49 8.79 1.32 1.19
C ALA A 49 10.29 1.45 1.44
N GLN A 50 11.07 0.52 0.90
CA GLN A 50 12.52 0.61 0.83
C GLN A 50 12.97 0.54 -0.63
N ASN A 51 14.13 1.14 -0.91
CA ASN A 51 14.71 1.20 -2.25
C ASN A 51 16.10 0.54 -2.23
N ASN A 52 16.23 -0.55 -2.99
CA ASN A 52 17.49 -1.30 -3.15
C ASN A 52 18.31 -0.85 -4.38
N HIS A 53 17.84 0.17 -5.11
CA HIS A 53 18.56 0.78 -6.22
C HIS A 53 19.80 1.55 -5.75
N THR A 54 20.59 2.06 -6.69
CA THR A 54 21.72 2.95 -6.40
C THR A 54 21.32 4.42 -6.28
N GLU A 55 20.18 4.79 -6.87
CA GLU A 55 19.65 6.16 -6.91
C GLU A 55 18.25 6.22 -6.28
N ALA A 56 17.80 7.42 -5.90
CA ALA A 56 16.44 7.62 -5.44
C ALA A 56 15.43 7.29 -6.55
N VAL A 57 14.29 6.70 -6.20
CA VAL A 57 13.28 6.25 -7.17
C VAL A 57 11.91 6.75 -6.73
N THR A 58 11.20 7.42 -7.64
CA THR A 58 9.81 7.83 -7.42
C THR A 58 8.91 6.61 -7.36
N LEU A 59 8.18 6.48 -6.27
CA LEU A 59 7.09 5.54 -6.04
C LEU A 59 5.76 6.30 -6.16
N THR A 60 4.82 5.75 -6.90
CA THR A 60 3.43 6.20 -6.92
C THR A 60 2.55 5.08 -6.38
N VAL A 61 1.77 5.38 -5.35
CA VAL A 61 0.74 4.51 -4.79
C VAL A 61 -0.63 4.99 -5.26
N GLU A 62 -1.33 4.15 -6.00
CA GLU A 62 -2.72 4.32 -6.40
C GLU A 62 -3.60 3.84 -5.23
N PHE A 63 -4.19 4.76 -4.47
CA PHE A 63 -4.90 4.44 -3.22
C PHE A 63 -6.42 4.50 -3.42
N GLY A 64 -7.05 3.31 -3.50
CA GLY A 64 -8.50 3.16 -3.66
C GLY A 64 -8.93 3.01 -5.12
N ASP A 65 -8.31 3.77 -6.02
CA ASP A 65 -8.46 3.66 -7.47
C ASP A 65 -7.19 4.16 -8.19
N ALA A 66 -7.21 4.16 -9.53
CA ALA A 66 -6.11 4.63 -10.37
C ALA A 66 -6.24 6.11 -10.79
N ASN A 67 -7.19 6.86 -10.20
CA ASN A 67 -7.35 8.28 -10.52
C ASN A 67 -6.23 9.09 -9.88
N THR A 68 -5.67 10.02 -10.63
CA THR A 68 -4.47 10.77 -10.22
C THR A 68 -4.67 11.63 -8.97
N GLU A 69 -5.89 12.03 -8.65
CA GLU A 69 -6.23 12.76 -7.43
C GLU A 69 -6.05 11.94 -6.15
N ASN A 70 -6.09 10.61 -6.25
CA ASN A 70 -5.92 9.69 -5.14
C ASN A 70 -4.48 9.12 -5.05
N ASN A 71 -3.60 9.51 -5.97
CA ASN A 71 -2.23 9.02 -6.00
C ASN A 71 -1.39 9.66 -4.89
N ILE A 72 -0.66 8.81 -4.17
CA ILE A 72 0.37 9.23 -3.20
C ILE A 72 1.72 9.05 -3.89
N ILE A 73 2.41 10.16 -4.15
CA ILE A 73 3.68 10.17 -4.88
C ILE A 73 4.79 10.58 -3.92
N ILE A 74 5.84 9.77 -3.84
CA ILE A 74 6.99 10.00 -2.96
C ILE A 74 8.28 9.52 -3.64
N GLU A 75 9.37 10.26 -3.44
CA GLU A 75 10.69 9.79 -3.82
C GLU A 75 11.27 8.94 -2.67
N ILE A 76 11.59 7.67 -2.95
CA ILE A 76 12.19 6.77 -1.97
C ILE A 76 13.72 6.86 -2.08
N PRO A 77 14.43 7.35 -1.05
CA PRO A 77 15.88 7.48 -1.06
C PRO A 77 16.57 6.12 -1.17
N SER A 78 17.72 6.13 -1.85
CA SER A 78 18.54 4.93 -2.08
C SER A 78 19.10 4.38 -0.76
N LYS A 79 18.81 3.12 -0.45
CA LYS A 79 19.44 2.35 0.64
C LYS A 79 19.31 2.94 2.05
N GLU A 80 18.25 3.69 2.33
CA GLU A 80 17.99 4.27 3.67
C GLU A 80 17.03 3.44 4.53
N GLY A 81 16.67 2.24 4.08
CA GLY A 81 15.72 1.36 4.78
C GLY A 81 14.27 1.76 4.52
N LEU A 82 13.40 1.57 5.52
CA LEU A 82 11.95 1.75 5.39
C LEU A 82 11.53 3.21 5.58
N VAL A 83 10.98 3.80 4.52
CA VAL A 83 10.36 5.12 4.52
C VAL A 83 8.85 4.98 4.65
N PRO A 84 8.17 5.71 5.56
CA PRO A 84 6.72 5.70 5.67
C PRO A 84 6.07 6.31 4.42
N VAL A 85 5.06 5.63 3.86
CA VAL A 85 4.36 6.03 2.63
C VAL A 85 2.88 6.31 2.91
N VAL A 86 2.19 5.38 3.58
CA VAL A 86 0.77 5.54 3.97
C VAL A 86 0.66 5.34 5.47
N PRO A 87 0.45 6.42 6.25
CA PRO A 87 0.40 6.35 7.70
C PRO A 87 -1.03 6.13 8.23
N GLY A 88 -1.62 4.96 7.96
CA GLY A 88 -2.91 4.56 8.56
C GLY A 88 -4.13 5.18 7.89
N PHE A 89 -4.24 5.11 6.56
CA PHE A 89 -5.40 5.62 5.83
C PHE A 89 -6.52 4.58 5.78
N LEU A 90 -7.77 5.02 5.83
CA LEU A 90 -8.93 4.14 5.81
C LEU A 90 -9.37 3.81 4.38
N LEU A 91 -9.70 2.55 4.14
CA LEU A 91 -10.23 2.09 2.86
C LEU A 91 -11.26 0.96 3.07
N GLN A 92 -12.26 0.88 2.19
CA GLN A 92 -13.29 -0.16 2.20
C GLN A 92 -13.81 -0.41 0.77
N ASN A 93 -14.85 -1.23 0.64
CA ASN A 93 -15.59 -1.47 -0.59
C ASN A 93 -14.76 -2.15 -1.70
N GLU A 94 -13.93 -3.12 -1.34
CA GLU A 94 -13.03 -3.84 -2.27
C GLU A 94 -12.08 -2.93 -3.06
N ALA A 95 -11.97 -1.66 -2.66
CA ALA A 95 -11.10 -0.70 -3.29
C ALA A 95 -9.64 -1.17 -3.15
N THR A 96 -8.85 -0.91 -4.19
CA THR A 96 -7.51 -1.49 -4.30
C THR A 96 -6.44 -0.47 -4.01
N VAL A 97 -5.38 -0.92 -3.35
CA VAL A 97 -4.12 -0.21 -3.29
C VAL A 97 -3.15 -0.88 -4.25
N LYS A 98 -2.62 -0.11 -5.19
CA LYS A 98 -1.61 -0.55 -6.16
C LYS A 98 -0.43 0.41 -6.15
N ALA A 99 0.71 -0.03 -6.67
CA ALA A 99 1.88 0.83 -6.75
C ALA A 99 2.68 0.60 -8.03
N PHE A 100 3.26 1.66 -8.57
CA PHE A 100 4.25 1.59 -9.64
C PHE A 100 5.41 2.54 -9.34
N ALA A 101 6.58 2.24 -9.89
CA ALA A 101 7.80 3.01 -9.63
C ALA A 101 8.49 3.43 -10.93
N GLY A 102 9.31 4.48 -10.86
CA GLY A 102 10.11 4.94 -12.01
C GLY A 102 11.12 3.89 -12.51
N THR A 103 11.39 2.85 -11.73
CA THR A 103 12.26 1.72 -12.09
C THR A 103 11.65 0.44 -11.53
N ALA A 104 11.57 -0.61 -12.36
CA ALA A 104 11.01 -1.90 -11.95
C ALA A 104 11.94 -2.62 -10.97
N ASP A 105 11.36 -3.43 -10.08
CA ASP A 105 12.05 -4.45 -9.28
C ASP A 105 13.14 -3.91 -8.33
N VAL A 106 13.02 -2.63 -7.92
CA VAL A 106 13.96 -2.00 -6.98
C VAL A 106 13.30 -1.43 -5.72
N ILE A 107 11.99 -1.17 -5.77
CA ILE A 107 11.19 -0.77 -4.61
C ILE A 107 10.50 -2.01 -4.02
N THR A 108 10.62 -2.19 -2.71
CA THR A 108 9.83 -3.18 -1.96
C THR A 108 8.92 -2.46 -0.97
N VAL A 109 7.62 -2.73 -1.06
CA VAL A 109 6.60 -2.21 -0.15
C VAL A 109 6.35 -3.22 0.98
N HIS A 110 6.37 -2.74 2.21
CA HIS A 110 6.06 -3.49 3.42
C HIS A 110 4.85 -2.86 4.11
N GLY A 111 4.11 -3.64 4.90
CA GLY A 111 2.99 -3.08 5.62
C GLY A 111 2.07 -4.11 6.24
N PHE A 112 0.98 -3.60 6.79
CA PHE A 112 -0.11 -4.36 7.34
C PHE A 112 -1.39 -3.53 7.23
N VAL A 113 -2.52 -4.17 7.51
CA VAL A 113 -3.77 -3.46 7.76
C VAL A 113 -4.26 -3.78 9.16
N ASN A 114 -4.92 -2.82 9.79
CA ASN A 114 -5.82 -3.13 10.90
C ASN A 114 -7.23 -3.24 10.30
N ASN A 115 -7.76 -4.45 10.27
CA ASN A 115 -9.14 -4.68 9.87
C ASN A 115 -10.04 -4.32 11.05
N MET A 116 -10.89 -3.31 10.86
CA MET A 116 -11.67 -2.68 11.91
C MET A 116 -13.17 -2.88 11.70
N ALA A 117 -13.89 -3.02 12.80
CA ALA A 117 -15.35 -2.94 12.83
C ALA A 117 -15.76 -2.27 14.14
N ASP A 118 -16.57 -1.22 14.06
CA ASP A 118 -17.37 -0.75 15.19
C ASP A 118 -18.80 -1.30 15.10
N SER A 119 -19.37 -1.59 16.26
CA SER A 119 -20.73 -2.13 16.43
C SER A 119 -21.41 -1.39 17.56
#